data_AF-A0A251Z1P9-F1
#
_entry.id   AF-A0A251Z1P9-F1
#
_cell.length_a   1.000
_cell.length_b   1.000
_cell.length_c   1.000
_cell.angle_alpha   90.00
_cell.angle_beta   90.00
_cell.angle_gamma   90.00
#
_symmetry.space_group_name_H-M   'P 1'
#
loop_
_entity.id
_entity.type
_entity.pdbx_description
1 polymer ?
#
loop_
_entity_poly.entity_id
_entity_poly.type
_entity_poly.pdbx_seq_one_letter_code
_entity_poly.pdbx_strand_id
1 'polypeptide(L)' 'MRDEDAPNPVWFKPIMFGFMLVGLAWLIVYYVSLNAFPIPDLGVGNILIGFGLILIGFLMTTRWR' A
#
# COMPACT_ATOMS: atom_id res chain seq x y z
N MET A 1 -15.26 -32.27 -14.53
CA MET A 1 -15.23 -30.84 -14.90
C MET A 1 -14.07 -30.26 -14.12
N ARG A 2 -13.07 -29.71 -14.81
CA ARG A 2 -11.86 -29.17 -14.17
C ARG A 2 -12.28 -27.87 -13.51
N ASP A 3 -12.15 -27.76 -12.19
CA ASP A 3 -12.26 -26.49 -11.47
C ASP A 3 -11.01 -25.65 -11.84
N GLU A 4 -10.99 -25.14 -13.08
CA GLU A 4 -9.84 -24.47 -13.70
C GLU A 4 -9.86 -22.95 -13.53
N ASP A 5 -10.85 -22.40 -12.84
CA ASP A 5 -10.92 -20.97 -12.55
C ASP A 5 -11.25 -20.80 -11.06
N ALA A 6 -10.25 -20.77 -10.19
CA ALA A 6 -10.41 -20.01 -8.95
C ALA A 6 -10.24 -18.55 -9.36
N PRO A 7 -11.32 -17.78 -9.61
CA PRO A 7 -11.17 -16.39 -10.03
C PRO A 7 -10.44 -15.70 -8.89
N ASN A 8 -9.31 -15.03 -9.16
CA ASN A 8 -8.56 -14.32 -8.13
C ASN A 8 -9.56 -13.54 -7.25
N PRO A 9 -9.66 -13.85 -5.93
CA PRO A 9 -10.78 -13.42 -5.11
C PRO A 9 -11.02 -11.93 -5.29
N VAL A 10 -12.28 -11.53 -5.43
CA VAL A 10 -12.67 -10.13 -5.73
C VAL A 10 -12.10 -9.12 -4.73
N TRP A 11 -11.73 -9.59 -3.54
CA TRP A 11 -11.04 -8.89 -2.45
C TRP A 11 -9.58 -8.51 -2.74
N PHE A 12 -8.89 -9.22 -3.64
CA PHE A 12 -7.49 -8.96 -3.98
C PHE A 12 -7.30 -7.60 -4.67
N LYS A 13 -8.22 -7.25 -5.58
CA LYS A 13 -8.23 -5.94 -6.28
C LYS A 13 -8.36 -4.74 -5.32
N PRO A 14 -9.34 -4.68 -4.41
CA PRO A 14 -9.46 -3.58 -3.46
C PRO A 14 -8.35 -3.59 -2.40
N ILE A 15 -7.80 -4.74 -2.01
CA ILE A 15 -6.63 -4.77 -1.09
C ILE A 15 -5.39 -4.17 -1.77
N MET A 16 -5.12 -4.55 -3.02
CA MET A 16 -4.01 -4.01 -3.81
C MET A 16 -4.13 -2.49 -4.00
N PHE A 17 -5.33 -2.02 -4.37
CA PHE A 17 -5.62 -0.58 -4.48
C PHE A 17 -5.57 0.11 -3.11
N GLY A 18 -6.03 -0.55 -2.06
CA GLY A 18 -5.98 -0.06 -0.69
C GLY A 18 -4.56 0.22 -0.25
N PHE A 19 -3.63 -0.73 -0.41
CA PHE A 19 -2.22 -0.52 -0.06
C PHE A 19 -1.55 0.58 -0.89
N MET A 20 -1.84 0.65 -2.20
CA MET A 20 -1.35 1.73 -3.07
C MET A 20 -1.84 3.11 -2.61
N LEU A 21 -3.15 3.25 -2.36
CA LEU A 21 -3.75 4.50 -1.91
C LEU A 21 -3.28 4.89 -0.51
N VAL A 22 -3.16 3.93 0.41
CA VAL A 22 -2.71 4.17 1.78
C VAL A 22 -1.24 4.59 1.79
N GLY A 23 -0.38 3.92 1.02
CA GLY A 23 1.03 4.30 0.89
C GLY A 23 1.22 5.69 0.29
N LEU A 24 0.44 6.03 -0.75
CA LEU A 24 0.44 7.35 -1.36
C LEU A 24 -0.09 8.42 -0.38
N ALA A 25 -1.22 8.15 0.28
CA ALA A 25 -1.81 9.06 1.27
C ALA A 25 -0.85 9.32 2.44
N TRP A 26 -0.11 8.29 2.88
CA TRP A 26 0.88 8.43 3.95
C TRP A 26 1.98 9.44 3.58
N LEU A 27 2.55 9.31 2.37
CA LEU A 27 3.56 10.25 1.88
C LEU A 27 2.97 11.65 1.69
N ILE A 28 1.77 11.75 1.12
CA ILE A 28 1.08 13.05 0.95
C ILE A 28 0.92 13.73 2.31
N VAL A 29 0.38 13.03 3.31
CA VAL A 29 0.19 13.58 4.67
C VAL A 29 1.53 14.00 5.27
N TYR A 30 2.58 13.18 5.12
CA TYR A 30 3.91 13.49 5.66
C TYR A 30 4.51 14.77 5.05
N TYR A 31 4.43 14.94 3.74
CA TYR A 31 4.93 16.14 3.07
C TYR A 31 4.05 17.37 3.29
N VAL A 32 2.72 17.21 3.26
CA VAL A 32 1.77 18.31 3.48
C VAL A 32 1.83 18.83 4.91
N SER A 33 2.07 17.94 5.87
CA SER A 33 2.22 18.31 7.28
C SER A 33 3.60 18.86 7.65
N LEU A 34 4.49 19.10 6.68
CA LEU A 34 5.86 19.55 6.94
C LEU A 34 6.64 18.61 7.88
N ASN A 35 6.49 17.29 7.69
CA ASN A 35 7.09 16.23 8.50
C ASN A 35 6.51 16.06 9.92
N ALA A 36 5.37 16.68 10.23
CA ALA A 36 4.75 16.59 11.57
C ALA A 36 3.75 15.43 11.72
N PHE A 37 3.16 14.94 10.64
CA PHE A 37 2.18 13.85 10.64
C PHE A 37 2.63 12.74 9.67
N PRO A 38 2.14 11.49 9.78
CA PRO A 38 1.17 10.98 10.76
C PRO A 38 1.74 10.73 12.16
N ILE A 39 3.05 10.48 12.29
CA ILE A 39 3.71 10.29 13.60
C ILE A 39 4.93 11.22 13.68
N PRO A 40 4.84 12.36 14.40
CA PRO A 40 5.93 13.33 14.46
C PRO A 40 7.23 12.74 15.04
N ASP A 41 7.11 11.87 16.04
CA ASP A 41 8.25 11.26 16.73
C ASP A 41 9.07 10.29 15.85
N LEU A 42 8.49 9.80 14.74
CA LEU A 42 9.16 8.91 13.79
C LEU A 42 10.06 9.66 12.81
N GLY A 43 9.86 10.98 12.61
CA GLY A 43 10.62 11.78 11.65
C GLY A 43 10.73 11.11 10.28
N VAL A 44 11.97 10.88 9.82
CA VAL A 44 12.31 10.20 8.55
C VAL A 44 11.73 8.77 8.46
N GLY A 45 11.45 8.11 9.59
CA GLY A 45 10.84 6.79 9.65
C GLY A 45 9.46 6.73 8.99
N ASN A 46 8.71 7.84 8.92
CA ASN A 46 7.45 7.90 8.19
C ASN A 46 7.62 7.65 6.69
N ILE A 47 8.75 8.06 6.10
CA ILE A 47 9.05 7.83 4.69
C ILE A 47 9.29 6.32 4.46
N LEU A 48 9.99 5.64 5.36
CA LEU A 48 10.20 4.19 5.28
C LEU A 48 8.89 3.43 5.35
N ILE A 49 7.95 3.86 6.20
CA ILE A 49 6.61 3.25 6.30
C ILE A 49 5.81 3.47 5.01
N GLY A 50 5.74 4.72 4.53
CA GLY A 50 5.05 5.05 3.28
C GLY A 50 5.62 4.28 2.08
N PHE A 51 6.95 4.17 2.00
CA PHE A 51 7.63 3.41 0.96
C PHE A 51 7.38 1.90 1.09
N GLY A 52 7.38 1.35 2.31
CA GLY A 52 7.04 -0.04 2.59
C GLY A 52 5.61 -0.39 2.18
N LEU A 53 4.63 0.48 2.45
CA LEU A 53 3.24 0.30 2.03
C LEU A 53 3.09 0.26 0.51
N ILE A 54 3.79 1.16 -0.20
CA ILE A 54 3.81 1.16 -1.68
C ILE A 54 4.48 -0.10 -2.21
N LEU A 55 5.60 -0.53 -1.61
CA LEU A 55 6.29 -1.78 -1.96
C LEU A 55 5.39 -3.01 -1.77
N ILE A 56 4.60 -3.07 -0.69
CA ILE A 56 3.64 -4.17 -0.46
C ILE A 56 2.54 -4.13 -1.54
N GLY A 57 1.99 -2.96 -1.83
CA GLY A 57 1.02 -2.78 -2.91
C GLY A 57 1.57 -3.23 -4.27
N PHE A 58 2.84 -2.91 -4.54
CA PHE A 58 3.54 -3.32 -5.75
C PHE A 58 3.81 -4.83 -5.75
N LEU A 59 4.24 -5.43 -4.65
CA LEU A 59 4.46 -6.88 -4.55
C LEU A 59 3.16 -7.65 -4.82
N MET A 60 2.02 -7.14 -4.33
CA MET A 60 0.70 -7.70 -4.67
C MET A 60 0.39 -7.62 -6.17
N THR A 61 0.80 -6.56 -6.88
CA THR A 61 0.68 -6.49 -8.36
C THR A 61 1.53 -7.54 -9.08
N THR A 62 2.64 -8.01 -8.49
CA THR A 62 3.46 -9.09 -9.08
C THR A 62 2.90 -10.50 -8.83
N ARG A 63 2.08 -10.67 -7.79
CA ARG A 63 1.43 -11.95 -7.44
C ARG A 63 0.06 -12.15 -8.10
N TRP A 64 -0.09 -11.68 -9.34
CA TRP A 64 -1.27 -12.02 -10.15
C TRP A 64 -1.06 -13.42 -10.74
N ARG A 65 -1.64 -14.43 -10.10
CA ARG A 65 -1.94 -15.74 -10.69
C ARG A 65 -3.44 -15.84 -10.89
#